data_AF-G0R7G0-F1
#
_entry.id   AF-G0R7G0-F1
#
_cell.length_a   1.000
_cell.length_b   1.000
_cell.length_c   1.000
_cell.angle_alpha   90.00
_cell.angle_beta   90.00
_cell.angle_gamma   90.00
#
_symmetry.space_group_name_H-M   'P 1'
#
loop_
_entity.id
_entity.type
_entity.pdbx_description
1 polymer ?
#
loop_
_entity_poly.entity_id
_entity_poly.type
_entity_poly.pdbx_seq_one_letter_code
_entity_poly.pdbx_strand_id
1 'polypeptide(L)'
;MRPNGASALLSAFQGLRISACTPLRQLRAPVQRPSKVLGAAAQLLQNGRAFSTSPAMMGTWLEPSLNRKKKMAKGRPRVATGGSTKGTTVIWGDYGLRMVDHHRRISAKSLKMAEDTIKVRLRGEKYRLYKRKCCNVGVYVSGNEMRMGKGKGSFDHWATRMAVSQVLFEIKGRIHEQIVRDAFRLAGNKLPGQWEFVKKGDPPVVGITKLDGVTLEDLKRPRKHLAPQELVEAAATKAAAEAGSPSAPSASS
;
A
#
# COMPACT_ATOMS: atom_id res chain seq x y z
N MET A 1 65.59 -35.00 -27.97
CA MET A 1 66.61 -34.05 -27.45
C MET A 1 65.91 -33.05 -26.54
N ARG A 2 66.22 -33.05 -25.24
CA ARG A 2 65.82 -32.03 -24.26
C ARG A 2 67.02 -31.13 -23.96
N PRO A 3 66.81 -29.85 -23.68
CA PRO A 3 67.59 -29.12 -22.68
C PRO A 3 66.65 -28.58 -21.57
N ASN A 4 66.83 -28.94 -20.29
CA ASN A 4 67.66 -28.26 -19.27
C ASN A 4 67.45 -26.73 -19.30
N GLY A 5 66.92 -26.03 -18.30
CA GLY A 5 66.82 -26.30 -16.86
C GLY A 5 67.94 -25.60 -16.08
N ALA A 6 67.97 -24.25 -16.06
CA ALA A 6 68.59 -23.42 -15.01
C ALA A 6 68.58 -21.93 -15.40
N SER A 7 67.64 -21.12 -14.87
CA SER A 7 67.81 -19.65 -14.71
C SER A 7 66.60 -18.94 -14.05
N ALA A 8 65.82 -19.61 -13.20
CA ALA A 8 64.60 -19.04 -12.62
C ALA A 8 64.76 -18.32 -11.26
N LEU A 9 65.99 -18.04 -10.79
CA LEU A 9 66.21 -17.50 -9.42
C LEU A 9 67.04 -16.21 -9.35
N LEU A 10 67.33 -15.55 -10.48
CA LEU A 10 68.13 -14.31 -10.50
C LEU A 10 67.36 -13.05 -10.95
N SER A 11 66.09 -13.17 -11.33
CA SER A 11 65.25 -12.03 -11.75
C SER A 11 64.44 -11.39 -10.63
N ALA A 12 64.55 -11.86 -9.38
CA ALA A 12 63.69 -11.43 -8.26
C ALA A 12 64.26 -10.31 -7.36
N PHE A 13 65.44 -9.73 -7.66
CA PHE A 13 66.09 -8.74 -6.78
C PHE A 13 66.45 -7.39 -7.42
N GLN A 14 65.91 -7.03 -8.59
CA GLN A 14 66.13 -5.70 -9.19
C GLN A 14 65.01 -4.67 -8.90
N GLY A 15 64.25 -4.86 -7.82
CA GLY A 15 63.04 -4.09 -7.53
C GLY A 15 63.12 -3.04 -6.42
N LEU A 16 64.30 -2.53 -6.04
CA LEU A 16 64.40 -1.50 -4.99
C LEU A 16 65.34 -0.37 -5.40
N ARG A 17 64.77 0.70 -5.98
CA ARG A 17 65.34 2.04 -5.97
C ARG A 17 64.27 3.06 -5.62
N ILE A 18 64.65 3.95 -4.69
CA ILE A 18 63.85 5.02 -4.10
C ILE A 18 64.12 6.32 -4.89
N SER A 19 63.09 7.19 -4.95
CA SER A 19 63.11 8.60 -5.39
C SER A 19 62.99 8.84 -6.91
N ALA A 20 62.29 9.86 -7.42
CA ALA A 20 61.81 11.11 -6.84
C ALA A 20 60.52 11.60 -7.54
N CYS A 21 59.84 12.54 -6.87
CA CYS A 21 58.63 13.26 -7.25
C CYS A 21 58.66 13.82 -8.69
N THR A 22 57.58 13.65 -9.46
CA THR A 22 57.32 14.35 -10.73
C THR A 22 55.93 14.98 -10.72
N PRO A 23 55.75 16.15 -11.37
CA PRO A 23 54.63 17.05 -11.09
C PRO A 23 53.31 16.58 -11.71
N LEU A 24 52.22 16.93 -11.02
CA LEU A 24 50.82 16.71 -11.38
C LEU A 24 50.53 17.08 -12.83
N ARG A 25 50.30 16.07 -13.68
CA ARG A 25 49.66 16.23 -14.98
C ARG A 25 48.18 16.50 -14.73
N GLN A 26 47.73 17.74 -14.92
CA GLN A 26 46.31 18.09 -14.87
C GLN A 26 45.55 17.28 -15.93
N LEU A 27 44.82 16.25 -15.49
CA LEU A 27 43.80 15.59 -16.30
C LEU A 27 42.65 16.57 -16.48
N ARG A 28 42.59 17.21 -17.65
CA ARG A 28 41.41 17.94 -18.11
C ARG A 28 40.29 16.91 -18.25
N ALA A 29 39.36 16.88 -17.30
CA ALA A 29 38.18 16.04 -17.38
C ALA A 29 37.42 16.37 -18.68
N PRO A 30 36.96 15.37 -19.46
CA PRO A 30 36.06 15.65 -20.56
C PRO A 30 34.78 16.23 -19.97
N VAL A 31 34.40 17.43 -20.41
CA VAL A 31 33.09 18.02 -20.13
C VAL A 31 32.03 17.01 -20.57
N GLN A 32 31.48 16.28 -19.61
CA GLN A 32 30.34 15.41 -19.85
C GLN A 32 29.19 16.31 -20.28
N ARG A 33 28.85 16.28 -21.57
CA ARG A 33 27.57 16.82 -22.03
C ARG A 33 26.49 16.11 -21.22
N PRO A 34 25.55 16.83 -20.58
CA PRO A 34 24.50 16.18 -19.82
C PRO A 34 23.70 15.32 -20.78
N SER A 35 23.86 14.01 -20.65
CA SER A 35 23.07 13.06 -21.41
C SER A 35 21.62 13.27 -20.98
N LYS A 36 20.72 13.45 -21.95
CA LYS A 36 19.26 13.62 -21.76
C LYS A 36 18.57 12.41 -21.09
N VAL A 37 19.33 11.50 -20.48
CA VAL A 37 18.87 10.25 -19.88
C VAL A 37 18.39 10.45 -18.43
N LEU A 38 18.74 11.57 -17.78
CA LEU A 38 18.25 11.91 -16.44
C LEU A 38 16.76 12.32 -16.39
N GLY A 39 16.12 12.57 -17.55
CA GLY A 39 14.71 12.99 -17.60
C GLY A 39 13.72 11.90 -17.20
N ALA A 40 13.97 10.64 -17.58
CA ALA A 40 13.03 9.54 -17.33
C ALA A 40 13.01 9.10 -15.85
N ALA A 41 14.18 9.10 -15.18
CA ALA A 41 14.28 8.77 -13.77
C ALA A 41 13.69 9.89 -12.88
N ALA A 42 13.93 11.16 -13.24
CA ALA A 42 13.35 12.30 -12.54
C ALA A 42 11.82 12.36 -12.67
N GLN A 43 11.26 12.02 -13.83
CA GLN A 43 9.80 11.92 -14.03
C GLN A 43 9.15 10.76 -13.24
N LEU A 44 9.87 9.64 -13.06
CA LEU A 44 9.42 8.53 -12.22
C LEU A 44 9.31 8.92 -10.73
N LEU A 45 10.18 9.82 -10.26
CA LEU A 45 10.14 10.37 -8.90
C LEU A 45 9.04 11.42 -8.73
N GLN A 46 8.71 12.20 -9.76
CA GLN A 46 7.62 13.20 -9.71
C GLN A 46 6.23 12.57 -9.53
N ASN A 47 6.03 11.35 -10.03
CA ASN A 47 4.79 10.58 -9.84
C ASN A 47 4.82 9.64 -8.62
N GLY A 48 5.91 9.66 -7.86
CA GLY A 48 6.07 8.93 -6.62
C GLY A 48 5.21 9.54 -5.51
N ARG A 49 3.97 9.04 -5.35
CA ARG A 49 3.18 9.33 -4.17
C ARG A 49 3.87 8.70 -2.96
N ALA A 50 4.66 9.48 -2.21
CA ALA A 50 5.44 9.05 -1.04
C ALA A 50 4.64 8.29 0.04
N PHE A 51 3.32 8.33 -0.07
CA PHE A 51 2.37 7.81 0.91
C PHE A 51 1.33 6.83 0.32
N SER A 52 1.49 6.44 -0.96
CA SER A 52 0.67 5.40 -1.58
C SER A 52 1.21 4.03 -1.21
N THR A 53 0.33 3.12 -0.81
CA THR A 53 0.72 1.73 -0.54
C THR A 53 0.79 0.86 -1.79
N SER A 54 0.46 1.43 -2.94
CA SER A 54 0.60 0.80 -4.25
C SER A 54 1.66 1.55 -5.07
N PRO A 55 2.55 0.83 -5.78
CA PRO A 55 3.54 1.46 -6.66
C PRO A 55 2.84 2.23 -7.78
N ALA A 56 3.43 3.36 -8.20
CA ALA A 56 2.95 4.10 -9.36
C ALA A 56 3.14 3.23 -10.61
N MET A 57 2.03 2.91 -11.28
CA MET A 57 2.03 2.22 -12.56
C MET A 57 1.46 3.19 -13.59
N MET A 58 2.04 3.21 -14.79
CA MET A 58 1.48 3.99 -15.91
C MET A 58 0.08 3.48 -16.25
N GLY A 59 -0.78 4.35 -16.77
CA GLY A 59 -2.17 4.03 -17.07
C GLY A 59 -3.15 4.52 -16.01
N THR A 60 -4.30 3.87 -15.92
CA THR A 60 -5.38 4.23 -14.99
C THR A 60 -5.31 3.36 -13.73
N TRP A 61 -5.86 3.83 -12.62
CA TRP A 61 -5.83 3.09 -11.34
C TRP A 61 -6.56 1.73 -11.39
N LEU A 62 -7.51 1.53 -12.31
CA LEU A 62 -8.22 0.27 -12.55
C LEU A 62 -7.59 -0.57 -13.67
N GLU A 63 -6.89 0.08 -14.59
CA GLU A 63 -6.33 -0.51 -15.81
C GLU A 63 -4.86 -0.07 -15.93
N PRO A 64 -3.94 -0.85 -15.36
CA PRO A 64 -2.51 -0.56 -15.44
C PRO A 64 -2.00 -0.86 -16.85
N SER A 65 -1.00 -0.10 -17.31
CA SER A 65 -0.28 -0.36 -18.56
C SER A 65 0.72 -1.50 -18.36
N LEU A 66 0.21 -2.70 -18.11
CA LEU A 66 0.95 -3.94 -17.92
C LEU A 66 0.55 -4.95 -19.00
N ASN A 67 1.52 -5.72 -19.49
CA ASN A 67 1.26 -6.70 -20.54
C ASN A 67 0.38 -7.86 -20.03
N ARG A 68 -0.86 -7.93 -20.52
CA ARG A 68 -1.84 -8.97 -20.18
C ARG A 68 -1.42 -10.38 -20.59
N LYS A 69 -0.48 -10.54 -21.54
CA LYS A 69 0.04 -11.86 -21.93
C LYS A 69 0.94 -12.49 -20.85
N LYS A 70 1.60 -11.67 -20.02
CA LYS A 70 2.49 -12.14 -18.95
C LYS A 70 1.69 -12.58 -17.73
N LYS A 71 1.42 -13.89 -17.63
CA LYS A 71 0.54 -14.45 -16.59
C LYS A 71 1.15 -14.34 -15.19
N MET A 72 0.43 -13.69 -14.25
CA MET A 72 0.88 -13.49 -12.87
C MET A 72 0.40 -14.60 -11.91
N ALA A 73 1.25 -15.09 -11.00
CA ALA A 73 0.84 -16.05 -9.96
C ALA A 73 -0.23 -15.46 -9.02
N LYS A 74 -1.06 -16.32 -8.40
CA LYS A 74 -2.16 -15.89 -7.52
C LYS A 74 -1.66 -15.01 -6.36
N GLY A 75 -0.56 -15.44 -5.71
CA GLY A 75 0.00 -14.80 -4.53
C GLY A 75 -0.99 -14.75 -3.36
N ARG A 76 -0.68 -13.96 -2.34
CA ARG A 76 -1.55 -13.67 -1.19
C ARG A 76 -1.47 -12.19 -0.82
N PRO A 77 -2.54 -11.59 -0.26
CA PRO A 77 -2.43 -10.26 0.32
C PRO A 77 -1.43 -10.22 1.47
N ARG A 78 -0.88 -9.04 1.73
CA ARG A 78 0.14 -8.86 2.78
C ARG A 78 -0.53 -8.95 4.16
N VAL A 79 0.03 -9.76 5.03
CA VAL A 79 -0.30 -9.79 6.47
C VAL A 79 0.86 -9.16 7.24
N ALA A 80 0.59 -8.12 8.00
CA ALA A 80 1.61 -7.28 8.61
C ALA A 80 1.90 -7.70 10.06
N THR A 81 2.72 -8.73 10.26
CA THR A 81 3.09 -9.21 11.61
C THR A 81 4.08 -8.28 12.33
N GLY A 82 4.94 -7.58 11.58
CA GLY A 82 6.00 -6.74 12.14
C GLY A 82 5.60 -5.31 12.55
N GLY A 83 4.33 -5.06 12.91
CA GLY A 83 3.93 -3.75 13.43
C GLY A 83 3.72 -2.64 12.38
N SER A 84 3.38 -2.99 11.13
CA SER A 84 3.35 -2.01 10.03
C SER A 84 2.03 -1.21 9.97
N THR A 85 2.14 0.12 10.02
CA THR A 85 1.02 1.09 9.91
C THR A 85 0.82 1.64 8.49
N LYS A 86 1.45 1.02 7.49
CA LYS A 86 1.48 1.56 6.12
C LYS A 86 0.08 1.54 5.48
N GLY A 87 -0.44 2.73 5.22
CA GLY A 87 -1.73 2.96 4.55
C GLY A 87 -2.96 2.76 5.43
N THR A 88 -2.80 2.74 6.74
CA THR A 88 -3.92 2.63 7.69
C THR A 88 -4.50 3.99 8.10
N THR A 89 -3.78 5.07 7.78
CA THR A 89 -4.16 6.46 8.07
C THR A 89 -4.61 7.19 6.80
N VAL A 90 -5.45 8.21 6.99
CA VAL A 90 -5.86 9.16 5.96
C VAL A 90 -4.76 10.20 5.76
N ILE A 91 -4.37 10.47 4.52
CA ILE A 91 -3.19 11.30 4.22
C ILE A 91 -3.54 12.52 3.35
N TRP A 92 -4.28 12.33 2.26
CA TRP A 92 -4.60 13.39 1.31
C TRP A 92 -5.96 14.03 1.59
N GLY A 93 -6.95 13.22 1.91
CA GLY A 93 -8.31 13.64 2.25
C GLY A 93 -8.49 14.09 3.70
N ASP A 94 -9.72 14.48 4.00
CA ASP A 94 -10.20 14.78 5.36
C ASP A 94 -10.93 13.57 5.96
N TYR A 95 -11.55 12.76 5.10
CA TYR A 95 -12.27 11.53 5.46
C TYR A 95 -11.80 10.37 4.58
N GLY A 96 -11.94 9.13 5.07
CA GLY A 96 -11.58 7.93 4.34
C GLY A 96 -12.45 6.71 4.64
N LEU A 97 -12.38 5.75 3.71
CA LEU A 97 -13.00 4.43 3.83
C LEU A 97 -11.92 3.37 4.06
N ARG A 98 -11.93 2.74 5.23
CA ARG A 98 -10.94 1.75 5.66
C ARG A 98 -11.55 0.35 5.77
N MET A 99 -10.81 -0.68 5.37
CA MET A 99 -11.22 -2.07 5.57
C MET A 99 -11.02 -2.48 7.04
N VAL A 100 -12.03 -3.01 7.72
CA VAL A 100 -11.92 -3.45 9.13
C VAL A 100 -11.81 -4.96 9.27
N ASP A 101 -12.50 -5.66 8.38
CA ASP A 101 -12.53 -7.12 8.31
C ASP A 101 -11.17 -7.67 7.79
N HIS A 102 -11.17 -8.89 7.26
CA HIS A 102 -10.00 -9.59 6.81
C HIS A 102 -9.40 -9.07 5.50
N HIS A 103 -8.11 -9.36 5.28
CA HIS A 103 -7.41 -9.03 4.04
C HIS A 103 -8.01 -9.79 2.85
N ARG A 104 -8.19 -9.10 1.72
CA ARG A 104 -8.89 -9.63 0.55
C ARG A 104 -8.25 -9.15 -0.76
N ARG A 105 -8.60 -9.82 -1.86
CA ARG A 105 -8.32 -9.36 -3.21
C ARG A 105 -9.60 -8.77 -3.80
N ILE A 106 -9.55 -7.49 -4.16
CA ILE A 106 -10.71 -6.75 -4.66
C ILE A 106 -10.57 -6.56 -6.17
N SER A 107 -11.61 -6.88 -6.93
CA SER A 107 -11.62 -6.72 -8.39
C SER A 107 -11.77 -5.26 -8.80
N ALA A 108 -11.28 -4.91 -9.99
CA ALA A 108 -11.45 -3.59 -10.58
C ALA A 108 -12.94 -3.22 -10.74
N LYS A 109 -13.80 -4.19 -11.07
CA LYS A 109 -15.25 -4.00 -11.18
C LYS A 109 -15.87 -3.52 -9.86
N SER A 110 -15.60 -4.18 -8.74
CA SER A 110 -16.11 -3.77 -7.43
C SER A 110 -15.63 -2.38 -7.03
N LEU A 111 -14.36 -2.08 -7.30
CA LEU A 111 -13.78 -0.76 -7.04
C LEU A 111 -14.43 0.35 -7.86
N LYS A 112 -14.75 0.08 -9.13
CA LYS A 112 -15.47 0.99 -10.01
C LYS A 112 -16.90 1.24 -9.52
N MET A 113 -17.63 0.18 -9.16
CA MET A 113 -18.99 0.31 -8.58
C MET A 113 -18.99 1.15 -7.30
N ALA A 114 -17.98 0.98 -6.44
CA ALA A 114 -17.85 1.76 -5.23
C ALA A 114 -17.53 3.24 -5.52
N GLU A 115 -16.61 3.52 -6.46
CA GLU A 115 -16.33 4.89 -6.92
C GLU A 115 -17.60 5.57 -7.47
N ASP A 116 -18.35 4.87 -8.31
CA ASP A 116 -19.56 5.40 -8.94
C ASP A 116 -20.66 5.64 -7.91
N THR A 117 -20.80 4.76 -6.91
CA THR A 117 -21.73 4.95 -5.78
C THR A 117 -21.42 6.23 -5.00
N ILE A 118 -20.14 6.47 -4.68
CA ILE A 118 -19.70 7.70 -4.00
C ILE A 118 -20.03 8.93 -4.87
N LYS A 119 -19.74 8.86 -6.17
CA LYS A 119 -20.00 9.97 -7.11
C LYS A 119 -21.48 10.30 -7.23
N VAL A 120 -22.33 9.29 -7.29
CA VAL A 120 -23.78 9.46 -7.38
C VAL A 120 -24.30 10.11 -6.10
N ARG A 121 -23.84 9.65 -4.92
CA ARG A 121 -24.31 10.20 -3.64
C ARG A 121 -23.85 11.62 -3.36
N LEU A 122 -22.66 11.99 -3.85
CA LEU A 122 -22.06 13.32 -3.72
C LEU A 122 -22.26 14.20 -4.97
N ARG A 123 -23.19 13.85 -5.85
CA ARG A 123 -23.45 14.62 -7.07
C ARG A 123 -23.92 16.03 -6.71
N GLY A 124 -23.33 17.04 -7.34
CA GLY A 124 -23.62 18.46 -7.08
C GLY A 124 -22.71 19.09 -6.02
N GLU A 125 -22.01 18.29 -5.22
CA GLU A 125 -21.08 18.79 -4.21
C GLU A 125 -19.68 19.06 -4.77
N LYS A 126 -18.96 20.01 -4.17
CA LYS A 126 -17.56 20.31 -4.51
C LYS A 126 -16.61 19.45 -3.69
N TYR A 127 -16.12 18.36 -4.29
CA TYR A 127 -15.20 17.44 -3.63
C TYR A 127 -14.13 16.87 -4.55
N ARG A 128 -13.09 16.33 -3.93
CA ARG A 128 -12.02 15.59 -4.59
C ARG A 128 -11.90 14.20 -3.98
N LEU A 129 -12.10 13.18 -4.80
CA LEU A 129 -11.98 11.77 -4.43
C LEU A 129 -10.58 11.24 -4.81
N TYR A 130 -9.84 10.81 -3.80
CA TYR A 130 -8.56 10.14 -3.96
C TYR A 130 -8.71 8.63 -3.82
N LYS A 131 -7.93 7.90 -4.63
CA LYS A 131 -7.86 6.44 -4.63
C LYS A 131 -6.49 6.03 -4.11
N ARG A 132 -6.45 5.30 -2.98
CA ARG A 132 -5.20 4.92 -2.30
C ARG A 132 -4.57 3.65 -2.86
N LYS A 133 -5.35 2.84 -3.56
CA LYS A 133 -4.92 1.57 -4.16
C LYS A 133 -5.11 1.60 -5.67
N CYS A 134 -4.23 0.90 -6.39
CA CYS A 134 -4.40 0.60 -7.82
C CYS A 134 -4.54 -0.91 -8.03
N CYS A 135 -5.22 -1.30 -9.11
CA CYS A 135 -5.31 -2.67 -9.57
C CYS A 135 -4.04 -2.99 -10.35
N ASN A 136 -3.13 -3.76 -9.74
CA ASN A 136 -1.84 -4.11 -10.33
C ASN A 136 -1.63 -5.63 -10.45
N VAL A 137 -2.67 -6.42 -10.18
CA VAL A 137 -2.62 -7.88 -10.24
C VAL A 137 -3.57 -8.38 -11.32
N GLY A 138 -3.01 -8.96 -12.39
CA GLY A 138 -3.81 -9.65 -13.40
C GLY A 138 -4.31 -10.99 -12.87
N VAL A 139 -5.63 -11.19 -12.90
CA VAL A 139 -6.27 -12.45 -12.53
C VAL A 139 -6.53 -13.25 -13.81
N TYR A 140 -6.09 -14.51 -13.81
CA TYR A 140 -6.25 -15.43 -14.92
C TYR A 140 -7.10 -16.60 -14.45
N VAL A 141 -8.17 -16.89 -15.19
CA VAL A 141 -9.19 -17.87 -14.82
C VAL A 141 -9.27 -18.91 -15.93
N SER A 142 -9.28 -20.18 -15.57
CA SER A 142 -9.59 -21.26 -16.51
C SER A 142 -11.10 -21.37 -16.65
N GLY A 143 -11.60 -21.71 -17.84
CA GLY A 143 -13.03 -21.92 -18.05
C GLY A 143 -13.57 -22.98 -17.09
N ASN A 144 -14.77 -22.76 -16.54
CA ASN A 144 -15.38 -23.69 -15.60
C ASN A 144 -15.72 -25.04 -16.26
N GLU A 145 -15.96 -25.04 -17.58
CA GLU A 145 -16.16 -26.29 -18.35
C GLU A 145 -14.88 -27.11 -18.55
N MET A 146 -13.69 -26.53 -18.34
CA MET A 146 -12.42 -27.21 -18.59
C MET A 146 -12.00 -28.09 -17.40
N ARG A 147 -11.54 -29.31 -17.68
CA ARG A 147 -10.93 -30.17 -16.65
C ARG A 147 -9.60 -29.60 -16.14
N MET A 148 -9.24 -29.99 -14.92
CA MET A 148 -7.97 -29.60 -14.29
C MET A 148 -6.76 -29.99 -15.16
N GLY A 149 -5.72 -29.16 -15.13
CA GLY A 149 -4.52 -29.33 -15.95
C GLY A 149 -4.52 -28.45 -17.20
N LYS A 150 -3.81 -28.85 -18.26
CA LYS A 150 -3.67 -28.13 -19.55
C LYS A 150 -3.08 -26.71 -19.45
N GLY A 151 -2.43 -26.40 -18.33
CA GLY A 151 -1.76 -25.13 -18.09
C GLY A 151 -2.67 -24.09 -17.43
N LYS A 152 -2.33 -22.82 -17.62
CA LYS A 152 -3.01 -21.69 -16.95
C LYS A 152 -4.02 -21.03 -17.89
N GLY A 153 -5.16 -20.61 -17.35
CA GLY A 153 -6.22 -19.92 -18.10
C GLY A 153 -5.82 -18.60 -18.76
N SER A 154 -6.82 -17.96 -19.38
CA SER A 154 -6.72 -16.65 -20.04
C SER A 154 -6.87 -15.51 -19.02
N PHE A 155 -6.57 -14.27 -19.45
CA PHE A 155 -6.75 -13.08 -18.62
C PHE A 155 -8.24 -12.78 -18.45
N ASP A 156 -8.67 -12.51 -17.22
CA ASP A 156 -10.06 -12.20 -16.90
C ASP A 156 -10.21 -10.73 -16.48
N HIS A 157 -9.64 -10.35 -15.33
CA HIS A 157 -9.72 -8.99 -14.82
C HIS A 157 -8.51 -8.54 -14.02
N TRP A 158 -8.37 -7.23 -13.83
CA TRP A 158 -7.42 -6.65 -12.88
C TRP A 158 -8.00 -6.62 -11.47
N ALA A 159 -7.14 -6.87 -10.49
CA ALA A 159 -7.48 -6.80 -9.08
C ALA A 159 -6.37 -6.12 -8.28
N THR A 160 -6.70 -5.72 -7.06
CA THR A 160 -5.75 -5.22 -6.07
C THR A 160 -5.75 -6.11 -4.84
N ARG A 161 -4.58 -6.27 -4.21
CA ARG A 161 -4.45 -6.94 -2.93
C ARG A 161 -4.51 -5.90 -1.82
N MET A 162 -5.45 -6.05 -0.91
CA MET A 162 -5.63 -5.16 0.23
C MET A 162 -5.32 -5.89 1.52
N ALA A 163 -4.50 -5.27 2.37
CA ALA A 163 -4.26 -5.76 3.72
C ALA A 163 -5.34 -5.23 4.68
N VAL A 164 -5.43 -5.83 5.86
CA VAL A 164 -6.33 -5.38 6.93
C VAL A 164 -6.04 -3.92 7.30
N SER A 165 -7.08 -3.19 7.69
CA SER A 165 -7.00 -1.80 8.16
C SER A 165 -6.41 -0.81 7.16
N GLN A 166 -6.37 -1.14 5.87
CA GLN A 166 -5.93 -0.20 4.84
C GLN A 166 -7.07 0.70 4.36
N VAL A 167 -6.74 1.96 4.13
CA VAL A 167 -7.62 2.96 3.53
C VAL A 167 -7.67 2.76 2.03
N LEU A 168 -8.88 2.72 1.46
CA LEU A 168 -9.13 2.54 0.03
C LEU A 168 -9.41 3.87 -0.68
N PHE A 169 -10.37 4.63 -0.15
CA PHE A 169 -10.78 5.92 -0.69
C PHE A 169 -10.57 7.02 0.33
N GLU A 170 -10.28 8.23 -0.14
CA GLU A 170 -10.28 9.43 0.67
C GLU A 170 -11.01 10.55 -0.04
N ILE A 171 -11.70 11.41 0.72
CA ILE A 171 -12.41 12.56 0.20
C ILE A 171 -11.91 13.81 0.89
N LYS A 172 -11.65 14.85 0.09
CA LYS A 172 -11.39 16.22 0.53
C LYS A 172 -12.43 17.15 -0.06
N GLY A 173 -13.00 18.04 0.73
CA GLY A 173 -13.98 19.01 0.21
C GLY A 173 -14.80 19.67 1.31
N ARG A 174 -15.52 20.74 0.94
CA ARG A 174 -16.44 21.44 1.84
C ARG A 174 -17.77 20.70 1.90
N ILE A 175 -17.77 19.50 2.49
CA ILE A 175 -18.94 18.65 2.66
C ILE A 175 -19.12 18.33 4.14
N HIS A 176 -20.36 18.32 4.60
CA HIS A 176 -20.71 17.88 5.95
C HIS A 176 -20.39 16.39 6.17
N GLU A 177 -19.85 16.04 7.33
CA GLU A 177 -19.41 14.69 7.67
C GLU A 177 -20.48 13.63 7.43
N GLN A 178 -21.73 13.90 7.82
CA GLN A 178 -22.82 12.93 7.71
C GLN A 178 -23.10 12.51 6.26
N ILE A 179 -22.97 13.44 5.31
CA ILE A 179 -23.16 13.15 3.88
C ILE A 179 -22.05 12.23 3.39
N VAL A 180 -20.80 12.50 3.80
CA VAL A 180 -19.64 11.68 3.44
C VAL A 180 -19.73 10.29 4.07
N ARG A 181 -20.16 10.20 5.33
CA ARG A 181 -20.38 8.96 6.05
C ARG A 181 -21.42 8.09 5.34
N ASP A 182 -22.53 8.67 4.89
CA ASP A 182 -23.56 7.96 4.14
C ASP A 182 -23.06 7.48 2.76
N ALA A 183 -22.32 8.33 2.02
CA ALA A 183 -21.70 7.93 0.75
C ALA A 183 -20.73 6.75 0.91
N PHE A 184 -19.93 6.76 1.97
CA PHE A 184 -18.98 5.69 2.28
C PHE A 184 -19.65 4.42 2.79
N ARG A 185 -20.74 4.53 3.55
CA ARG A 185 -21.59 3.39 3.94
C ARG A 185 -22.16 2.68 2.71
N LEU A 186 -22.75 3.43 1.78
CA LEU A 186 -23.28 2.89 0.52
C LEU A 186 -22.19 2.22 -0.32
N ALA A 187 -21.00 2.83 -0.41
CA ALA A 187 -19.86 2.26 -1.12
C ALA A 187 -19.35 0.97 -0.46
N GLY A 188 -19.27 0.94 0.87
CA GLY A 188 -18.91 -0.24 1.65
C GLY A 188 -19.81 -1.44 1.34
N ASN A 189 -21.12 -1.22 1.24
CA ASN A 189 -22.09 -2.27 0.89
C ASN A 189 -21.91 -2.85 -0.53
N LYS A 190 -21.23 -2.14 -1.45
CA LYS A 190 -20.91 -2.62 -2.81
C LYS A 190 -19.55 -3.30 -2.90
N LEU A 191 -18.72 -3.15 -1.86
CA LEU A 191 -17.40 -3.75 -1.78
C LEU A 191 -17.45 -5.07 -1.00
N PRO A 192 -16.56 -6.03 -1.30
CA PRO A 192 -16.44 -7.22 -0.48
C PRO A 192 -15.78 -6.91 0.87
N GLY A 193 -16.38 -7.39 1.96
CA GLY A 193 -15.87 -7.22 3.34
C GLY A 193 -16.54 -6.08 4.10
N GLN A 194 -16.12 -5.87 5.35
CA GLN A 194 -16.61 -4.78 6.20
C GLN A 194 -15.68 -3.56 6.16
N TRP A 195 -16.30 -2.38 6.17
CA TRP A 195 -15.61 -1.12 6.00
C TRP A 195 -16.05 -0.12 7.08
N GLU A 196 -15.13 0.74 7.47
CA GLU A 196 -15.31 1.77 8.48
C GLU A 196 -14.97 3.15 7.92
N PHE A 197 -15.69 4.14 8.43
CA PHE A 197 -15.43 5.54 8.21
C PHE A 197 -14.30 6.03 9.11
N VAL A 198 -13.30 6.71 8.53
CA VAL A 198 -12.12 7.20 9.26
C VAL A 198 -11.94 8.67 8.99
N LYS A 199 -11.55 9.44 10.01
CA LYS A 199 -11.22 10.86 9.91
C LYS A 199 -9.71 11.06 9.80
N LYS A 200 -9.32 12.20 9.25
CA LYS A 200 -7.94 12.65 9.30
C LYS A 200 -7.58 13.02 10.74
N GLY A 201 -6.44 12.52 11.20
CA GLY A 201 -5.98 12.66 12.58
C GLY A 201 -6.25 11.42 13.43
N ASP A 202 -7.11 10.51 12.96
CA ASP A 202 -7.31 9.24 13.64
C ASP A 202 -5.98 8.44 13.69
N PRO A 203 -5.69 7.80 14.83
CA PRO A 203 -4.45 7.07 15.02
C PRO A 203 -4.29 5.92 14.01
N PRO A 204 -3.02 5.56 13.70
CA PRO A 204 -2.75 4.42 12.83
C PRO A 204 -3.25 3.12 13.46
N VAL A 205 -3.40 2.09 12.61
CA VAL A 205 -3.78 0.75 13.06
C VAL A 205 -2.63 -0.19 12.77
N VAL A 206 -2.29 -1.01 13.75
CA VAL A 206 -1.32 -2.09 13.63
C VAL A 206 -2.06 -3.40 13.65
N GLY A 207 -2.14 -4.06 12.49
CA GLY A 207 -2.95 -5.27 12.34
C GLY A 207 -4.43 -4.94 12.50
N ILE A 208 -4.99 -5.27 13.65
CA ILE A 208 -6.39 -4.97 14.05
C ILE A 208 -6.47 -3.96 15.20
N THR A 209 -5.34 -3.62 15.82
CA THR A 209 -5.29 -2.78 17.02
C THR A 209 -5.05 -1.32 16.64
N LYS A 210 -5.98 -0.43 17.03
CA LYS A 210 -5.81 1.02 16.87
C LYS A 210 -4.80 1.54 17.92
N LEU A 211 -3.92 2.46 17.53
CA LEU A 211 -2.88 3.03 18.40
C LEU A 211 -3.43 4.21 19.22
N ASP A 212 -4.42 3.93 20.07
CA ASP A 212 -5.16 4.93 20.84
C ASP A 212 -4.54 5.00 22.24
N GLY A 213 -3.41 5.70 22.36
CA GLY A 213 -2.60 5.75 23.60
C GLY A 213 -1.67 4.54 23.82
N VAL A 214 -1.83 3.48 23.04
CA VAL A 214 -0.89 2.34 22.99
C VAL A 214 0.20 2.63 21.96
N THR A 215 1.48 2.55 22.34
CA THR A 215 2.57 2.75 21.40
C THR A 215 2.91 1.46 20.63
N LEU A 216 3.55 1.61 19.48
CA LEU A 216 4.02 0.47 18.68
C LEU A 216 5.00 -0.42 19.48
N GLU A 217 5.85 0.20 20.31
CA GLU A 217 6.80 -0.54 21.13
C GLU A 217 6.09 -1.32 22.24
N ASP A 218 5.01 -0.79 22.80
CA ASP A 218 4.18 -1.54 23.76
C ASP A 218 3.55 -2.79 23.14
N LEU A 219 3.17 -2.73 21.86
CA LEU A 219 2.66 -3.91 21.15
C LEU A 219 3.72 -4.98 20.91
N LYS A 220 5.00 -4.58 20.79
CA LYS A 220 6.13 -5.50 20.58
C LYS A 220 6.67 -6.08 21.88
N ARG A 221 6.49 -5.40 23.02
CA ARG A 221 6.95 -5.89 24.32
C ARG A 221 6.33 -7.26 24.63
N PRO A 222 7.14 -8.28 24.94
CA PRO A 222 6.61 -9.61 25.30
C PRO A 222 5.73 -9.57 26.56
N ARG A 223 6.11 -8.75 27.55
CA ARG A 223 5.35 -8.53 28.78
C ARG A 223 4.46 -7.30 28.62
N LYS A 224 3.14 -7.49 28.68
CA LYS A 224 2.15 -6.41 28.61
C LYS A 224 1.69 -6.07 30.02
N HIS A 225 1.71 -4.78 30.36
CA HIS A 225 1.03 -4.30 31.56
C HIS A 225 -0.47 -4.32 31.26
N LEU A 226 -1.20 -5.28 31.82
CA LEU A 226 -2.65 -5.30 31.74
C LEU A 226 -3.17 -4.06 32.48
N ALA A 227 -4.13 -3.33 31.90
CA ALA A 227 -4.81 -2.28 32.65
C ALA A 227 -5.44 -2.93 33.92
N PRO A 228 -5.48 -2.22 35.06
CA PRO A 228 -6.20 -2.71 36.24
C PRO A 228 -7.61 -3.16 35.85
N GLN A 229 -8.07 -4.29 36.39
CA GLN A 229 -9.34 -4.93 36.01
C GLN A 229 -10.53 -3.96 36.07
N GLU A 230 -10.48 -3.00 37.00
CA GLU A 230 -11.48 -1.93 37.18
C GLU A 230 -11.72 -1.08 35.91
N LEU A 231 -10.67 -0.78 35.13
CA LEU A 231 -10.82 -0.01 33.87
C LEU A 231 -11.42 -0.86 32.74
N VAL A 232 -11.18 -2.17 32.77
CA VAL A 232 -11.75 -3.11 31.79
C VAL A 232 -13.25 -3.30 32.06
N GLU A 233 -13.64 -3.38 33.32
CA GLU A 233 -15.06 -3.44 33.73
C GLU A 233 -15.78 -2.11 33.45
N ALA A 234 -15.14 -0.97 33.68
CA ALA A 234 -15.67 0.35 33.31
C ALA A 234 -15.83 0.55 31.79
N ALA A 235 -14.92 -0.02 30.97
CA ALA A 235 -15.03 0.03 29.52
C ALA A 235 -16.12 -0.93 29.00
N ALA A 236 -16.27 -2.11 29.59
CA ALA A 236 -17.32 -3.08 29.25
C ALA A 236 -18.72 -2.54 29.56
N THR A 237 -18.89 -1.86 30.70
CA THR A 237 -20.15 -1.20 31.09
C THR A 237 -20.49 -0.02 30.18
N LYS A 238 -19.50 0.80 29.76
CA LYS A 238 -19.70 1.85 28.74
C LYS A 238 -20.13 1.27 27.39
N ALA A 239 -19.48 0.19 26.92
CA ALA A 239 -19.85 -0.46 25.66
C ALA A 239 -21.26 -1.07 25.71
N ALA A 240 -21.67 -1.61 26.87
CA ALA A 240 -23.03 -2.10 27.09
C ALA A 240 -24.07 -0.96 27.13
N ALA A 241 -23.73 0.18 27.72
CA ALA A 241 -24.60 1.36 27.77
C ALA A 241 -24.82 1.98 26.37
N GLU A 242 -23.79 2.02 25.53
CA GLU A 242 -23.89 2.51 24.14
C GLU A 242 -24.71 1.58 23.23
N ALA A 243 -24.70 0.27 23.50
CA ALA A 243 -25.53 -0.71 22.80
C ALA A 243 -26.99 -0.75 23.30
N GLY A 244 -27.26 -0.20 24.49
CA GLY A 244 -28.52 -0.34 25.23
C GLY A 244 -29.50 0.82 25.11
N SER A 245 -29.40 1.70 24.11
CA SER A 245 -30.39 2.76 23.89
C SER A 245 -31.46 2.32 22.87
N PRO A 246 -32.59 1.71 23.30
CA PRO A 246 -33.72 1.49 22.42
C PRO A 246 -34.36 2.84 22.09
N SER A 247 -34.33 3.25 20.82
CA SER A 247 -35.17 4.32 20.32
C SER A 247 -36.63 3.93 20.54
N ALA A 248 -37.31 4.58 21.49
CA ALA A 248 -38.74 4.40 21.74
C ALA A 248 -39.53 4.69 20.44
N PRO A 249 -40.48 3.83 20.03
CA PRO A 249 -41.35 4.14 18.90
C PRO A 249 -42.29 5.28 19.29
N SER A 250 -42.19 6.40 18.57
CA SER A 250 -43.15 7.50 18.67
C SER A 250 -44.53 7.01 18.22
N ALA A 251 -45.45 6.84 19.17
CA ALA A 251 -46.85 6.61 18.89
C ALA A 251 -47.45 7.87 18.25
N SER A 252 -47.94 7.76 17.02
CA SER A 252 -48.79 8.76 16.39
C SER A 252 -50.25 8.34 16.56
N SER A 253 -50.99 9.13 17.34
CA SER A 253 -52.45 9.26 17.28
C SER A 253 -52.86 10.09 16.07
#